data_AF-A0AAD6GVN8-F1
#
_entry.id   AF-A0AAD6GVN8-F1
#
_cell.length_a   1.000
_cell.length_b   1.000
_cell.length_c   1.000
_cell.angle_alpha   90.00
_cell.angle_beta   90.00
_cell.angle_gamma   90.00
#
_symmetry.space_group_name_H-M   'P 1'
#
loop_
_entity.id
_entity.type
_entity.pdbx_description
1 polymer ?
#
loop_
_entity_poly.entity_id
_entity_poly.type
_entity_poly.pdbx_seq_one_letter_code
_entity_poly.pdbx_strand_id
1 'polypeptide(L)'
;MESVTTLQLQSFNALQRPERDASGRRNHYHFAVKALPGVPGEAVFFANPYNSHHECEGRSRISPLSPEDQAKIIVPLLLEAFVNRFDEPGPIPQMGSNMEPFAPFTWSTTDESLAQAVSRRCQAIGIRRELCDVAVTTAEELRIAEACWTKWSRALVEAMAMYDLPDSGVENVEMTCENCGFTPSMDKPLHPCTRCLQVSYCSMECQSANAEAHGLECAADIYY
;
A
#
# COMPACT_ATOMS: atom_id res chain seq x y z
N MET A 1 -6.71 -8.28 -1.38
CA MET A 1 -6.73 -6.98 -2.01
C MET A 1 -8.16 -6.65 -2.23
N GLU A 2 -8.76 -5.72 -1.49
CA GLU A 2 -9.86 -5.00 -2.10
C GLU A 2 -9.46 -4.78 -3.56
N SER A 3 -10.18 -5.47 -4.45
CA SER A 3 -9.96 -5.31 -5.87
C SER A 3 -10.06 -3.82 -6.02
N VAL A 4 -8.97 -3.15 -6.40
CA VAL A 4 -8.88 -1.69 -6.47
C VAL A 4 -10.26 -1.20 -6.84
N THR A 5 -10.96 -0.58 -5.88
CA THR A 5 -12.41 -0.45 -6.07
C THR A 5 -12.62 0.37 -7.33
N THR A 6 -13.71 0.10 -8.06
CA THR A 6 -13.95 0.87 -9.29
C THR A 6 -13.92 2.37 -8.99
N LEU A 7 -14.40 2.76 -7.80
CA LEU A 7 -14.31 4.13 -7.30
C LEU A 7 -12.87 4.57 -7.01
N GLN A 8 -12.06 3.80 -6.29
CA GLN A 8 -10.66 4.15 -5.99
C GLN A 8 -9.82 4.29 -7.28
N LEU A 9 -10.00 3.39 -8.24
CA LEU A 9 -9.35 3.48 -9.55
C LEU A 9 -9.79 4.73 -10.32
N GLN A 10 -11.08 5.02 -10.35
CA GLN A 10 -11.62 6.21 -11.01
C GLN A 10 -11.08 7.49 -10.36
N SER A 11 -11.09 7.56 -9.02
CA SER A 11 -10.54 8.67 -8.26
C SER A 11 -9.07 8.88 -8.56
N PHE A 12 -8.26 7.81 -8.54
CA PHE A 12 -6.83 7.90 -8.85
C PHE A 12 -6.58 8.36 -10.29
N ASN A 13 -7.29 7.79 -11.27
CA ASN A 13 -7.15 8.16 -12.67
C ASN A 13 -7.59 9.61 -12.94
N ALA A 14 -8.51 10.14 -12.13
CA ALA A 14 -8.98 11.53 -12.20
C ALA A 14 -8.02 12.54 -11.55
N LEU A 15 -7.02 12.09 -10.78
CA LEU A 15 -6.04 12.99 -10.16
C LEU A 15 -5.23 13.74 -11.22
N GLN A 16 -4.97 15.02 -10.92
CA GLN A 16 -4.05 15.81 -11.73
C GLN A 16 -2.65 15.20 -11.66
N ARG A 17 -1.89 15.33 -12.77
CA ARG A 17 -0.49 14.88 -12.86
C ARG A 17 0.41 16.02 -13.32
N PRO A 18 0.67 17.02 -12.46
CA PRO A 18 1.61 18.07 -12.81
C PRO A 18 3.01 17.45 -12.92
N GLU A 19 3.77 17.82 -13.96
CA GLU A 19 5.15 17.35 -14.12
C GLU A 19 6.07 17.85 -12.99
N ARG A 20 5.72 19.01 -12.42
CA ARG A 20 6.46 19.67 -11.35
C ARG A 20 5.51 20.16 -10.26
N ASP A 21 5.99 20.17 -9.02
CA ASP A 21 5.28 20.79 -7.91
C ASP A 21 5.29 22.32 -7.99
N ALA A 22 4.58 22.98 -7.07
CA ALA A 22 4.49 24.44 -7.01
C ALA A 22 5.87 25.14 -6.82
N SER A 23 6.89 24.40 -6.38
CA SER A 23 8.27 24.87 -6.24
C SER A 23 9.15 24.55 -7.45
N GLY A 24 8.57 24.00 -8.52
CA GLY A 24 9.28 23.62 -9.74
C GLY A 24 10.08 22.32 -9.63
N ARG A 25 9.95 21.55 -8.54
CA ARG A 25 10.65 20.27 -8.35
C ARG A 25 9.89 19.16 -9.08
N ARG A 26 10.60 18.11 -9.51
CA ARG A 26 10.00 17.03 -10.29
C ARG A 26 8.96 16.27 -9.46
N ASN A 27 7.81 15.98 -10.04
CA ASN A 27 6.81 15.08 -9.48
C ASN A 27 7.17 13.63 -9.81
N HIS A 28 8.22 13.12 -9.16
CA HIS A 28 8.73 11.77 -9.35
C HIS A 28 8.80 11.06 -8.01
N TYR A 29 8.30 9.83 -7.93
CA TYR A 29 8.30 9.03 -6.71
C TYR A 29 9.08 7.73 -6.89
N HIS A 30 10.02 7.49 -5.99
CA HIS A 30 10.58 6.16 -5.76
C HIS A 30 9.70 5.41 -4.77
N PHE A 31 9.43 4.12 -5.01
CA PHE A 31 8.82 3.24 -4.01
C PHE A 31 9.63 1.96 -3.79
N ALA A 32 9.60 1.46 -2.56
CA ALA A 32 10.25 0.23 -2.14
C ALA A 32 9.48 -0.46 -1.01
N VAL A 33 9.60 -1.77 -0.95
CA VAL A 33 9.12 -2.58 0.18
C VAL A 33 10.13 -2.48 1.31
N LYS A 34 9.67 -2.14 2.51
CA LYS A 34 10.51 -1.95 3.70
C LYS A 34 9.90 -2.66 4.91
N ALA A 35 10.75 -3.37 5.66
CA ALA A 35 10.35 -3.92 6.96
C ALA A 35 10.05 -2.79 7.94
N LEU A 36 8.94 -2.91 8.67
CA LEU A 36 8.58 -1.91 9.67
C LEU A 36 9.49 -2.04 10.91
N PRO A 37 10.08 -0.93 11.40
CA PRO A 37 10.91 -0.96 12.60
C PRO A 37 10.10 -1.35 13.84
N GLY A 38 10.56 -2.36 14.57
CA GLY A 38 10.00 -2.70 15.89
C GLY A 38 8.63 -3.36 15.86
N VAL A 39 8.02 -3.60 14.69
CA VAL A 39 6.76 -4.34 14.55
C VAL A 39 6.83 -5.36 13.41
N PRO A 40 6.07 -6.46 13.49
CA PRO A 40 5.96 -7.40 12.37
C PRO A 40 5.34 -6.76 11.12
N GLY A 41 5.80 -7.21 9.96
CA GLY A 41 5.28 -6.82 8.64
C GLY A 41 6.17 -5.85 7.87
N GLU A 42 5.79 -5.63 6.62
CA GLU A 42 6.43 -4.71 5.68
C GLU A 42 5.41 -3.69 5.18
N ALA A 43 5.93 -2.56 4.73
CA ALA A 43 5.14 -1.52 4.12
C ALA A 43 5.78 -1.07 2.81
N VAL A 44 4.96 -0.50 1.93
CA VAL A 44 5.41 0.19 0.74
C VAL A 44 5.77 1.60 1.16
N PHE A 45 7.07 1.85 1.27
CA PHE A 45 7.60 3.19 1.46
C PHE A 45 7.74 3.85 0.10
N PHE A 46 7.31 5.10 -0.02
CA PHE A 46 7.51 5.88 -1.23
C PHE A 46 7.95 7.30 -0.89
N ALA A 47 8.88 7.81 -1.67
CA ALA A 47 9.49 9.11 -1.45
C ALA A 47 9.73 9.82 -2.78
N ASN A 48 9.57 11.13 -2.78
CA ASN A 48 9.99 11.99 -3.86
C ASN A 48 11.41 12.51 -3.56
N PRO A 49 12.44 12.03 -4.30
CA PRO A 49 13.83 12.42 -4.06
C PRO A 49 14.12 13.91 -4.27
N TYR A 50 13.23 14.63 -4.95
CA TYR A 50 13.44 16.02 -5.35
C TYR A 50 12.87 17.03 -4.36
N ASN A 51 11.92 16.62 -3.52
CA ASN A 51 11.29 17.50 -2.54
C ASN A 51 11.21 16.94 -1.11
N SER A 52 11.76 15.74 -0.88
CA SER A 52 11.80 15.05 0.41
C SER A 52 10.44 14.62 0.97
N HIS A 53 9.36 14.75 0.19
CA HIS A 53 8.07 14.17 0.53
C HIS A 53 8.22 12.65 0.60
N HIS A 54 7.69 12.02 1.64
CA HIS A 54 7.75 10.56 1.80
C HIS A 54 6.63 10.08 2.68
N GLU A 55 6.21 8.83 2.46
CA GLU A 55 5.04 8.22 3.06
C GLU A 55 5.20 6.69 3.07
N CYS A 56 4.32 6.02 3.81
CA CYS A 56 4.40 4.58 4.04
C CYS A 56 3.01 3.98 4.17
N GLU A 57 2.71 2.95 3.37
CA GLU A 57 1.41 2.25 3.39
C GLU A 57 1.61 0.75 3.59
N GLY A 58 0.78 0.12 4.44
CA GLY A 58 0.76 -1.35 4.58
C GLY A 58 0.83 -1.83 6.02
N ARG A 59 1.83 -2.67 6.33
CA ARG A 59 1.88 -3.71 7.39
C ARG A 59 1.45 -5.10 6.89
N SER A 60 1.89 -5.44 5.68
CA SER A 60 1.63 -6.72 5.00
C SER A 60 2.90 -7.56 4.90
N ARG A 61 2.77 -8.86 4.61
CA ARG A 61 3.92 -9.71 4.28
C ARG A 61 4.12 -9.72 2.77
N ILE A 62 5.06 -8.93 2.28
CA ILE A 62 5.30 -8.73 0.84
C ILE A 62 6.49 -9.58 0.39
N SER A 63 7.52 -9.68 1.21
CA SER A 63 8.63 -10.63 1.05
C SER A 63 8.29 -11.94 1.78
N PRO A 64 8.63 -13.12 1.21
CA PRO A 64 9.47 -13.36 0.04
C PRO A 64 8.66 -13.64 -1.25
N LEU A 65 7.51 -12.97 -1.44
CA LEU A 65 6.62 -13.28 -2.57
C LEU A 65 7.31 -13.05 -3.92
N SER A 66 6.79 -13.70 -4.97
CA SER A 66 7.21 -13.44 -6.34
C SER A 66 6.93 -11.98 -6.72
N PRO A 67 7.69 -11.36 -7.65
CA PRO A 67 7.43 -9.98 -8.08
C PRO A 67 5.98 -9.73 -8.55
N GLU A 68 5.36 -10.73 -9.18
CA GLU A 68 3.95 -10.67 -9.60
C GLU A 68 3.00 -10.58 -8.41
N ASP A 69 3.23 -11.41 -7.38
CA ASP A 69 2.40 -11.41 -6.18
C ASP A 69 2.65 -10.16 -5.32
N GLN A 70 3.90 -9.69 -5.26
CA GLN A 70 4.22 -8.39 -4.66
C GLN A 70 3.46 -7.26 -5.37
N ALA A 71 3.48 -7.22 -6.70
CA ALA A 71 2.79 -6.19 -7.47
C ALA A 71 1.29 -6.15 -7.20
N LYS A 72 0.67 -7.32 -6.99
CA LYS A 72 -0.75 -7.39 -6.62
C LYS A 72 -1.04 -6.70 -5.28
N ILE A 73 -0.10 -6.71 -4.33
CA ILE A 73 -0.22 -6.02 -3.02
C ILE A 73 0.20 -4.55 -3.12
N ILE A 74 1.32 -4.27 -3.80
CA ILE A 74 1.91 -2.93 -3.90
C ILE A 74 1.00 -1.96 -4.62
N VAL A 75 0.39 -2.36 -5.75
CA VAL A 75 -0.41 -1.43 -6.56
C VAL A 75 -1.60 -0.86 -5.78
N PRO A 76 -2.45 -1.67 -5.11
CA PRO A 76 -3.50 -1.13 -4.24
C PRO A 76 -2.99 -0.16 -3.16
N LEU A 77 -1.87 -0.47 -2.50
CA LEU A 77 -1.27 0.40 -1.47
C LEU A 77 -0.81 1.74 -2.06
N LEU A 78 -0.21 1.71 -3.26
CA LEU A 78 0.15 2.95 -3.98
C LEU A 78 -1.09 3.78 -4.34
N LEU A 79 -2.18 3.16 -4.77
CA LEU A 79 -3.40 3.89 -5.11
C LEU A 79 -4.04 4.51 -3.86
N GLU A 80 -4.07 3.77 -2.76
CA GLU A 80 -4.55 4.22 -1.47
C GLU A 80 -3.84 5.50 -1.03
N ALA A 81 -2.51 5.47 -1.04
CA ALA A 81 -1.65 6.60 -0.69
C ALA A 81 -2.02 7.91 -1.40
N PHE A 82 -2.35 7.85 -2.68
CA PHE A 82 -2.63 9.06 -3.48
C PHE A 82 -4.11 9.45 -3.48
N VAL A 83 -5.03 8.51 -3.25
CA VAL A 83 -6.48 8.77 -3.31
C VAL A 83 -7.03 9.21 -1.97
N ASN A 84 -6.78 8.45 -0.90
CA ASN A 84 -7.50 8.64 0.36
C ASN A 84 -6.93 9.76 1.23
N ARG A 85 -5.85 10.40 0.77
CA ARG A 85 -5.12 11.45 1.48
C ARG A 85 -4.67 11.00 2.88
N PHE A 86 -3.63 11.68 3.35
CA PHE A 86 -2.96 11.40 4.62
C PHE A 86 -3.77 11.91 5.84
N ASP A 87 -5.09 11.70 5.86
CA ASP A 87 -6.05 12.46 6.69
C ASP A 87 -6.43 11.81 8.04
N GLU A 88 -5.71 10.78 8.50
CA GLU A 88 -5.89 10.27 9.88
C GLU A 88 -5.13 11.16 10.86
N PRO A 89 -5.77 11.87 11.82
CA PRO A 89 -5.09 12.69 12.82
C PRO A 89 -4.34 11.82 13.84
N GLY A 90 -3.15 11.36 13.48
CA GLY A 90 -2.26 10.57 14.33
C GLY A 90 -1.16 11.39 15.01
N PRO A 91 -0.57 10.90 16.11
CA PRO A 91 0.54 11.55 16.85
C PRO A 91 1.90 11.51 16.10
N ILE A 92 1.94 11.02 14.87
CA ILE A 92 3.14 10.85 14.04
C ILE A 92 3.30 12.12 13.16
N PRO A 93 4.51 12.64 12.93
CA PRO A 93 4.70 13.88 12.15
C PRO A 93 4.08 13.80 10.74
N GLN A 94 3.02 14.58 10.53
CA GLN A 94 2.32 14.76 9.25
C GLN A 94 2.86 15.97 8.47
N MET A 95 2.71 15.95 7.15
CA MET A 95 2.82 17.13 6.30
C MET A 95 1.47 17.82 6.08
N GLY A 96 1.54 19.13 5.79
CA GLY A 96 0.47 20.13 5.83
C GLY A 96 -0.84 19.81 5.11
N SER A 97 -1.93 20.10 5.81
CA SER A 97 -3.36 19.93 5.50
C SER A 97 -3.92 20.58 4.22
N ASN A 98 -3.11 21.03 3.26
CA ASN A 98 -3.54 22.01 2.24
C ASN A 98 -3.12 21.72 0.79
N MET A 99 -2.64 20.51 0.44
CA MET A 99 -2.30 20.19 -0.95
C MET A 99 -3.47 19.49 -1.66
N GLU A 100 -3.87 20.00 -2.83
CA GLU A 100 -4.76 19.26 -3.72
C GLU A 100 -4.07 17.94 -4.12
N PRO A 101 -4.79 16.80 -4.09
CA PRO A 101 -4.21 15.50 -4.35
C PRO A 101 -3.84 15.43 -5.83
N PHE A 102 -2.65 14.92 -6.06
CA PHE A 102 -2.10 14.70 -7.39
C PHE A 102 -1.51 13.31 -7.46
N ALA A 103 -1.62 12.70 -8.63
CA ALA A 103 -0.90 11.48 -8.93
C ALA A 103 0.55 11.82 -9.30
N PRO A 104 1.49 10.86 -9.15
CA PRO A 104 2.87 11.06 -9.54
C PRO A 104 2.95 11.33 -11.05
N PHE A 105 3.92 12.14 -11.50
CA PHE A 105 4.15 12.25 -12.95
C PHE A 105 4.88 11.01 -13.47
N THR A 106 5.82 10.50 -12.69
CA THR A 106 6.52 9.23 -12.94
C THR A 106 6.82 8.54 -11.61
N TRP A 107 7.02 7.23 -11.64
CA TRP A 107 7.51 6.50 -10.47
C TRP A 107 8.51 5.40 -10.85
N SER A 108 9.31 4.99 -9.88
CA SER A 108 10.34 3.96 -10.05
C SER A 108 10.49 3.09 -8.82
N THR A 109 11.08 1.91 -8.99
CA THR A 109 11.42 1.00 -7.88
C THR A 109 12.86 0.49 -7.97
N THR A 110 13.26 -0.39 -7.05
CA THR A 110 14.65 -0.83 -6.85
C THR A 110 15.15 -1.81 -7.89
N ASP A 111 14.30 -2.70 -8.38
CA ASP A 111 14.70 -3.76 -9.30
C ASP A 111 13.80 -3.83 -10.53
N GLU A 112 14.38 -4.34 -11.61
CA GLU A 112 13.72 -4.42 -12.92
C GLU A 112 12.54 -5.40 -12.91
N SER A 113 12.64 -6.50 -12.17
CA SER A 113 11.60 -7.53 -12.16
C SER A 113 10.32 -7.03 -11.49
N LEU A 114 10.45 -6.31 -10.37
CA LEU A 114 9.36 -5.67 -9.67
C LEU A 114 8.79 -4.50 -10.47
N ALA A 115 9.65 -3.68 -11.09
CA ALA A 115 9.20 -2.61 -11.98
C ALA A 115 8.30 -3.15 -13.10
N GLN A 116 8.71 -4.24 -13.75
CA GLN A 116 7.93 -4.88 -14.81
C GLN A 116 6.63 -5.51 -14.28
N ALA A 117 6.65 -6.16 -13.12
CA ALA A 117 5.46 -6.77 -12.52
C ALA A 117 4.42 -5.72 -12.10
N VAL A 118 4.87 -4.64 -11.46
CA VAL A 118 4.00 -3.50 -11.11
C VAL A 118 3.45 -2.85 -12.38
N SER A 119 4.27 -2.66 -13.41
CA SER A 119 3.82 -2.13 -14.71
C SER A 119 2.69 -2.98 -15.32
N ARG A 120 2.88 -4.30 -15.40
CA ARG A 120 1.86 -5.24 -15.90
C ARG A 120 0.58 -5.18 -15.05
N ARG A 121 0.74 -5.13 -13.72
CA ARG A 121 -0.40 -5.06 -12.81
C ARG A 121 -1.20 -3.77 -13.02
N CYS A 122 -0.54 -2.61 -13.11
CA CYS A 122 -1.16 -1.32 -13.40
C CYS A 122 -2.01 -1.38 -14.68
N GLN A 123 -1.45 -1.95 -15.75
CA GLN A 123 -2.17 -2.12 -17.02
C GLN A 123 -3.39 -3.04 -16.86
N ALA A 124 -3.22 -4.18 -16.19
CA ALA A 124 -4.28 -5.16 -16.02
C ALA A 124 -5.48 -4.62 -15.24
N ILE A 125 -5.27 -3.71 -14.29
CA ILE A 125 -6.34 -3.10 -13.50
C ILE A 125 -6.89 -1.80 -14.11
N GLY A 126 -6.35 -1.33 -15.23
CA GLY A 126 -6.86 -0.12 -15.90
C GLY A 126 -6.36 1.21 -15.33
N ILE A 127 -5.17 1.26 -14.73
CA ILE A 127 -4.49 2.53 -14.47
C ILE A 127 -4.17 3.21 -15.81
N ARG A 128 -4.27 4.54 -15.87
CA ARG A 128 -3.88 5.34 -17.04
C ARG A 128 -2.49 4.95 -17.57
N ARG A 129 -2.39 4.87 -18.90
CA ARG A 129 -1.23 4.30 -19.59
C ARG A 129 0.10 4.93 -19.17
N GLU A 130 0.15 6.24 -18.94
CA GLU A 130 1.40 6.94 -18.64
C GLU A 130 1.84 6.80 -17.18
N LEU A 131 1.09 6.08 -16.34
CA LEU A 131 1.50 5.62 -15.01
C LEU A 131 1.85 4.13 -15.00
N CYS A 132 1.56 3.42 -16.07
CA CYS A 132 1.90 2.00 -16.18
C CYS A 132 3.38 1.77 -16.46
N ASP A 133 4.13 2.81 -16.81
CA ASP A 133 5.57 2.71 -17.08
C ASP A 133 6.36 2.97 -15.78
N VAL A 134 6.66 1.89 -15.04
CA VAL A 134 7.49 1.95 -13.83
C VAL A 134 8.96 1.82 -14.22
N ALA A 135 9.77 2.81 -13.85
CA ALA A 135 11.20 2.80 -14.13
C ALA A 135 12.02 2.07 -13.04
N VAL A 136 13.28 1.79 -13.34
CA VAL A 136 14.28 1.43 -12.32
C VAL A 136 14.91 2.72 -11.80
N THR A 137 15.00 2.82 -10.48
CA THR A 137 15.47 4.03 -9.79
C THR A 137 16.96 4.24 -10.02
N THR A 138 17.38 5.48 -10.25
CA THR A 138 18.81 5.79 -10.35
C THR A 138 19.50 5.65 -9.00
N ALA A 139 20.82 5.39 -8.99
CA ALA A 139 21.58 5.25 -7.75
C ALA A 139 21.50 6.50 -6.85
N GLU A 140 21.43 7.69 -7.44
CA GLU A 140 21.33 8.94 -6.69
C GLU A 140 19.95 9.15 -6.08
N GLU A 141 18.87 8.91 -6.84
CA GLU A 141 17.50 8.96 -6.33
C GLU A 141 17.29 7.94 -5.21
N LEU A 142 17.82 6.73 -5.38
CA LEU A 142 17.78 5.68 -4.37
C LEU A 142 18.49 6.11 -3.08
N ARG A 143 19.70 6.69 -3.19
CA ARG A 143 20.45 7.18 -2.03
C ARG A 143 19.66 8.22 -1.23
N ILE A 144 18.95 9.12 -1.92
CA ILE A 144 18.11 10.13 -1.27
C ILE A 144 16.88 9.47 -0.62
N ALA A 145 16.21 8.55 -1.31
CA ALA A 145 15.06 7.84 -0.76
C ALA A 145 15.42 6.99 0.47
N GLU A 146 16.58 6.32 0.48
CA GLU A 146 17.10 5.59 1.64
C GLU A 146 17.43 6.50 2.82
N ALA A 147 17.93 7.72 2.55
CA ALA A 147 18.12 8.71 3.59
C ALA A 147 16.79 9.19 4.20
N CYS A 148 15.75 9.36 3.36
CA CYS A 148 14.38 9.64 3.82
C CYS A 148 13.85 8.49 4.69
N TRP A 149 13.97 7.24 4.23
CA TRP A 149 13.58 6.05 4.99
C TRP A 149 14.27 5.99 6.35
N THR A 150 15.61 6.13 6.38
CA THR A 150 16.40 6.06 7.63
C THR A 150 15.97 7.13 8.64
N LYS A 151 15.64 8.33 8.15
CA LYS A 151 15.15 9.42 8.99
C LYS A 151 13.76 9.10 9.55
N TRP A 152 12.84 8.66 8.68
CA TRP A 152 11.47 8.31 9.05
C TRP A 152 11.43 7.13 10.04
N SER A 153 12.17 6.06 9.75
CA SER A 153 12.21 4.84 10.56
C SER A 153 12.72 5.11 11.98
N ARG A 154 13.69 6.02 12.13
CA ARG A 154 14.19 6.46 13.43
C ARG A 154 13.11 7.21 14.21
N ALA A 155 12.44 8.17 13.57
CA ALA A 155 11.37 8.94 14.19
C ALA A 155 10.21 8.04 14.66
N LEU A 156 9.87 7.00 13.89
CA LEU A 156 8.86 6.02 14.27
C LEU A 156 9.26 5.26 15.54
N VAL A 157 10.50 4.73 15.60
CA VAL A 157 11.00 4.02 16.80
C VAL A 157 11.00 4.93 18.03
N GLU A 158 11.45 6.18 17.88
CA GLU A 158 11.44 7.17 18.95
C GLU A 158 10.02 7.48 19.43
N ALA A 159 9.06 7.62 18.52
CA ALA A 159 7.65 7.83 18.86
C ALA A 159 7.05 6.61 19.58
N MET A 160 7.28 5.39 19.09
CA MET A 160 6.80 4.16 19.74
C MET A 160 7.32 4.04 21.18
N ALA A 161 8.61 4.33 21.39
CA ALA A 161 9.21 4.30 22.72
C ALA A 161 8.68 5.41 23.65
N MET A 162 8.35 6.58 23.10
CA MET A 162 7.85 7.72 23.86
C MET A 162 6.41 7.53 24.32
N TYR A 163 5.56 6.96 23.47
CA TYR A 163 4.12 6.86 23.69
C TYR A 163 3.67 5.52 24.26
N ASP A 164 4.60 4.59 24.54
CA ASP A 164 4.31 3.22 24.99
C ASP A 164 3.17 2.60 24.17
N LEU A 165 3.21 2.85 22.85
CA LEU A 165 2.18 2.35 21.95
C LEU A 165 2.23 0.84 22.06
N PRO A 166 1.16 0.17 22.53
CA PRO A 166 1.20 -1.25 22.69
C PRO A 166 1.57 -1.86 21.35
N ASP A 167 2.50 -2.82 21.39
CA ASP A 167 2.62 -3.88 20.39
C ASP A 167 1.33 -4.71 20.46
N SER A 168 0.20 -4.04 20.21
CA SER A 168 -1.10 -4.61 19.99
C SER A 168 -0.89 -5.37 18.70
N GLY A 169 -0.42 -6.60 18.90
CA GLY A 169 -0.03 -7.51 17.87
C GLY A 169 -1.11 -7.43 16.83
N VAL A 170 -0.68 -7.22 15.59
CA VAL A 170 -1.49 -7.66 14.48
C VAL A 170 -1.47 -9.18 14.61
N GLU A 171 -2.31 -9.69 15.51
CA GLU A 171 -2.89 -11.00 15.35
C GLU A 171 -3.29 -10.97 13.88
N ASN A 172 -2.74 -11.90 13.09
CA ASN A 172 -3.15 -12.16 11.71
C ASN A 172 -2.32 -11.51 10.58
N VAL A 173 -1.02 -11.23 10.78
CA VAL A 173 -0.08 -10.99 9.64
C VAL A 173 -0.08 -12.18 8.64
N GLU A 174 -0.44 -13.38 9.11
CA GLU A 174 -0.59 -14.57 8.27
C GLU A 174 -1.96 -14.70 7.60
N MET A 175 -3.00 -14.01 8.09
CA MET A 175 -4.29 -14.07 7.42
C MET A 175 -4.31 -13.10 6.25
N THR A 176 -4.82 -13.60 5.12
CA THR A 176 -5.08 -12.76 3.97
C THR A 176 -6.56 -12.88 3.60
N CYS A 177 -7.11 -11.83 2.99
CA CYS A 177 -8.47 -11.90 2.47
C CYS A 177 -8.56 -13.05 1.45
N GLU A 178 -9.45 -14.01 1.66
CA GLU A 178 -9.54 -15.21 0.84
C GLU A 178 -9.81 -14.92 -0.64
N ASN A 179 -10.59 -13.87 -0.91
CA ASN A 179 -10.90 -13.48 -2.29
C ASN A 179 -9.65 -12.98 -3.04
N CYS A 180 -8.77 -12.30 -2.32
CA CYS A 180 -7.94 -11.32 -3.00
C CYS A 180 -6.58 -11.08 -2.37
N GLY A 181 -6.24 -11.71 -1.25
CA GLY A 181 -4.93 -11.69 -0.62
C GLY A 181 -4.57 -10.41 0.16
N PHE A 182 -5.55 -9.70 0.75
CA PHE A 182 -5.25 -8.48 1.54
C PHE A 182 -4.79 -8.90 2.93
N THR A 183 -3.62 -8.45 3.38
CA THR A 183 -3.18 -8.64 4.76
C THR A 183 -3.72 -7.51 5.63
N PRO A 184 -4.36 -7.80 6.77
CA PRO A 184 -4.94 -6.77 7.63
C PRO A 184 -3.89 -5.80 8.19
N SER A 185 -4.30 -4.55 8.39
CA SER A 185 -3.58 -3.56 9.21
C SER A 185 -4.42 -3.23 10.45
N MET A 186 -3.88 -2.44 11.38
CA MET A 186 -4.60 -2.02 12.60
C MET A 186 -5.89 -1.27 12.28
N ASP A 187 -5.86 -0.43 11.25
CA ASP A 187 -6.99 0.43 10.89
C ASP A 187 -7.98 -0.27 9.96
N LYS A 188 -7.57 -1.38 9.34
CA LYS A 188 -8.37 -2.17 8.41
C LYS A 188 -8.22 -3.67 8.70
N PRO A 189 -8.89 -4.19 9.75
CA PRO A 189 -8.88 -5.61 10.05
C PRO A 189 -9.63 -6.42 8.98
N LEU A 190 -9.34 -7.72 8.89
CA LEU A 190 -10.17 -8.64 8.11
C LEU A 190 -11.43 -9.01 8.90
N HIS A 191 -12.54 -9.17 8.20
CA HIS A 191 -13.82 -9.63 8.73
C HIS A 191 -14.06 -11.08 8.33
N PRO A 192 -14.41 -11.98 9.27
CA PRO A 192 -14.70 -13.37 8.95
C PRO A 192 -15.95 -13.49 8.06
N CYS A 193 -15.99 -14.54 7.24
CA CYS A 193 -17.15 -14.89 6.43
C CYS A 193 -18.40 -14.98 7.30
N THR A 194 -19.42 -14.16 7.03
CA THR A 194 -20.66 -14.08 7.81
C THR A 194 -21.46 -15.40 7.90
N ARG A 195 -21.14 -16.42 7.10
CA ARG A 195 -21.80 -17.74 7.12
C ARG A 195 -21.00 -18.82 7.82
N CYS A 196 -19.75 -19.04 7.40
CA CYS A 196 -18.93 -20.15 7.91
C CYS A 196 -17.90 -19.73 8.95
N LEU A 197 -17.53 -18.44 8.99
CA LEU A 197 -16.44 -17.88 9.82
C LEU A 197 -15.03 -18.47 9.56
N GLN A 198 -14.88 -19.42 8.63
CA GLN A 198 -13.62 -20.15 8.38
C GLN A 198 -12.60 -19.38 7.54
N VAL A 199 -13.06 -18.45 6.70
CA VAL A 199 -12.21 -17.60 5.85
C VAL A 199 -12.51 -16.14 6.14
N SER A 200 -11.53 -15.27 5.91
CA SER A 200 -11.65 -13.85 6.24
C SER A 200 -11.60 -12.97 4.99
N TYR A 201 -12.27 -11.82 5.05
CA TYR A 201 -12.42 -10.88 3.94
C TYR A 201 -12.16 -9.45 4.39
N CYS A 202 -11.51 -8.65 3.54
CA CYS A 202 -11.28 -7.23 3.84
C CYS A 202 -12.56 -6.38 3.69
N SER A 203 -13.56 -6.87 2.96
CA SER A 203 -14.84 -6.17 2.78
C SER A 203 -15.95 -7.15 2.39
N MET A 204 -17.21 -6.73 2.58
CA MET A 204 -18.39 -7.46 2.12
C MET A 204 -18.40 -7.65 0.59
N GLU A 205 -17.81 -6.73 -0.14
CA GLU A 205 -17.65 -6.82 -1.59
C GLU A 205 -16.71 -7.97 -1.96
N CYS A 206 -15.58 -8.11 -1.25
CA CYS A 206 -14.67 -9.24 -1.45
C CYS A 206 -15.30 -10.58 -1.07
N GLN A 207 -16.09 -10.62 0.00
CA GLN A 207 -16.84 -11.84 0.35
C GLN A 207 -17.84 -12.20 -0.75
N SER A 208 -18.55 -11.21 -1.30
CA SER A 208 -19.55 -11.42 -2.36
C SER A 208 -18.90 -11.84 -3.68
N ALA A 209 -17.76 -11.25 -4.03
CA ALA A 209 -17.00 -11.60 -5.23
C ALA A 209 -16.42 -13.02 -5.17
N ASN A 210 -16.06 -13.51 -3.97
CA ASN A 210 -15.57 -14.88 -3.79
C ASN A 210 -16.70 -15.91 -3.65
N ALA A 211 -17.97 -15.52 -3.73
CA ALA A 211 -19.09 -16.39 -3.37
C ALA A 211 -19.19 -17.66 -4.23
N GLU A 212 -18.79 -17.60 -5.51
CA GLU A 212 -18.81 -18.76 -6.40
C GLU A 212 -17.66 -19.74 -6.10
N ALA A 213 -16.45 -19.22 -5.89
CA ALA A 213 -15.27 -20.04 -5.60
C ALA A 213 -15.29 -20.60 -4.16
N HIS A 214 -15.67 -19.78 -3.18
CA HIS A 214 -15.81 -20.21 -1.79
C HIS A 214 -17.11 -21.00 -1.54
N GLY A 215 -18.14 -20.82 -2.37
CA GLY A 215 -19.50 -21.32 -2.11
C GLY A 215 -19.61 -22.83 -1.91
N LEU A 216 -18.72 -23.62 -2.51
CA LEU A 216 -18.67 -25.08 -2.35
C LEU A 216 -18.16 -25.51 -0.95
N GLU A 217 -17.36 -24.66 -0.32
CA GLU A 217 -16.75 -24.89 1.00
C GLU A 217 -17.42 -24.03 2.09
N CYS A 218 -18.32 -23.12 1.69
CA CYS A 218 -19.06 -22.21 2.56
C CYS A 218 -20.21 -22.95 3.27
N ALA A 219 -19.85 -23.89 4.16
CA ALA A 219 -20.77 -24.52 5.09
C ALA A 219 -20.69 -23.84 6.45
N ALA A 220 -21.83 -23.55 7.08
CA ALA A 220 -21.82 -23.23 8.50
C ALA A 220 -21.39 -24.49 9.26
N ASP A 221 -20.28 -24.44 9.99
CA ASP A 221 -20.02 -25.43 11.03
C ASP A 221 -21.09 -25.22 12.11
N ILE A 222 -22.21 -25.93 11.97
CA ILE A 222 -23.19 -26.05 13.04
C ILE A 222 -22.63 -27.08 14.02
N TYR A 223 -21.72 -26.64 14.90
CA TYR A 223 -21.43 -27.36 16.12
C TYR A 223 -21.80 -26.49 17.32
N TYR A 224 -22.82 -26.98 18.02
CA TYR A 224 -23.44 -26.48 19.25
C TYR A 224 -22.43 -26.13 20.36
#